data_AF-A0A1F6VI46-F1
#
_entry.id   AF-A0A1F6VI46-F1
#
_cell.length_a   1.000
_cell.length_b   1.000
_cell.length_c   1.000
_cell.angle_alpha   90.00
_cell.angle_beta   90.00
_cell.angle_gamma   90.00
#
_symmetry.space_group_name_H-M   'P 1'
#
loop_
_entity.id
_entity.type
_entity.pdbx_description
1 polymer ?
#
loop_
_entity_poly.entity_id
_entity_poly.type
_entity_poly.pdbx_seq_one_letter_code
_entity_poly.pdbx_strand_id
1 'polypeptide(L)'
;MERNPVRARLVKKAELWKWSSLYRRINGTEKQKKLLSDWPFEIPEDYLLFVNEPLEKEMIEEIRQSTKRERPLGNQKWREDMIKKYGLEYTERNKGRPRKSS
;
A
#
# COMPACT_ATOMS: atom_id res chain seq x y z
N MET A 1 2.05 -5.90 -0.99
CA MET A 1 3.29 -5.12 -0.82
C MET A 1 4.29 -5.94 -0.05
N GLU A 2 5.53 -6.04 -0.55
CA GLU A 2 6.62 -6.81 0.08
C GLU A 2 7.07 -6.22 1.43
N ARG A 3 6.69 -4.97 1.73
CA ARG A 3 6.86 -4.30 3.04
C ARG A 3 5.92 -4.82 4.15
N ASN A 4 4.85 -5.52 3.78
CA ASN A 4 3.80 -5.93 4.72
C ASN A 4 4.30 -6.79 5.90
N PRO A 5 5.20 -7.78 5.71
CA PRO A 5 5.66 -8.64 6.80
C PRO A 5 6.43 -7.88 7.88
N VAL A 6 7.24 -6.90 7.49
CA VAL A 6 7.98 -6.02 8.41
C VAL A 6 7.00 -5.11 9.16
N ARG A 7 6.06 -4.48 8.44
CA ARG A 7 5.01 -3.63 9.04
C ARG A 7 4.15 -4.40 10.06
N ALA A 8 3.83 -5.66 9.75
CA ALA A 8 3.07 -6.55 10.62
C ALA A 8 3.91 -7.18 11.75
N ARG A 9 5.20 -6.82 11.85
CA ARG A 9 6.16 -7.33 12.84
C ARG A 9 6.36 -8.86 12.80
N LEU A 10 6.12 -9.48 11.63
CA LEU A 10 6.31 -10.92 11.43
C LEU A 10 7.80 -11.27 11.26
N VAL A 11 8.57 -10.35 10.68
CA VAL A 11 10.01 -10.47 10.45
C VAL A 11 10.69 -9.11 10.62
N LYS A 12 11.99 -9.11 10.94
CA LYS A 12 12.79 -7.88 11.05
C LYS A 12 13.13 -7.26 9.69
N LYS A 13 13.22 -8.07 8.64
CA LYS A 13 13.52 -7.64 7.28
C LYS A 13 12.63 -8.35 6.26
N ALA A 14 12.25 -7.66 5.19
CA ALA A 14 11.27 -8.11 4.21
C ALA A 14 11.73 -9.39 3.47
N GLU A 15 13.02 -9.49 3.16
CA GLU A 15 13.64 -10.62 2.46
C GLU A 15 13.69 -11.91 3.28
N LEU A 16 13.37 -11.86 4.58
CA LEU A 16 13.30 -13.04 5.46
C LEU A 16 11.91 -13.70 5.47
N TRP A 17 10.90 -13.07 4.88
CA TRP A 17 9.55 -13.63 4.86
C TRP A 17 9.39 -14.68 3.76
N LYS A 18 9.45 -15.96 4.12
CA LYS A 18 9.41 -17.12 3.19
C LYS A 18 8.22 -17.14 2.22
N TRP A 19 7.14 -16.43 2.55
CA TRP A 19 5.91 -16.38 1.76
C TRP A 19 5.84 -15.15 0.83
N SER A 20 6.91 -14.37 0.68
CA SER A 20 6.99 -13.27 -0.28
C SER A 20 7.69 -13.68 -1.59
N SER A 21 7.37 -12.96 -2.67
CA SER A 21 8.14 -12.99 -3.91
C SER A 21 9.59 -12.55 -3.68
N LEU A 22 9.83 -11.51 -2.88
CA LEU A 22 11.18 -11.05 -2.50
C LEU A 22 12.06 -12.18 -1.96
N TYR A 23 11.54 -12.97 -1.01
CA TYR A 23 12.27 -14.11 -0.47
C TYR A 23 12.63 -15.10 -1.58
N ARG A 24 11.68 -15.43 -2.46
CA ARG A 24 11.91 -16.37 -3.55
C ARG A 24 12.96 -15.85 -4.54
N ARG A 25 13.01 -14.54 -4.80
CA ARG A 25 14.03 -13.94 -5.69
C ARG A 25 15.44 -14.04 -5.09
N ILE A 26 15.58 -13.77 -3.79
CA ILE A 26 16.89 -13.68 -3.12
C ILE A 26 17.37 -15.05 -2.59
N ASN A 27 16.51 -15.73 -1.85
CA ASN A 27 16.82 -16.93 -1.07
C ASN A 27 16.13 -18.20 -1.59
N GLY A 28 15.26 -18.08 -2.61
CA GLY A 28 14.51 -19.20 -3.14
C GLY A 28 15.38 -20.20 -3.89
N THR A 29 14.92 -21.45 -3.95
CA THR A 29 15.53 -22.47 -4.83
C THR A 29 15.30 -22.12 -6.31
N GLU A 30 16.07 -22.72 -7.21
CA GLU A 30 15.90 -22.54 -8.65
C GLU A 30 14.47 -22.85 -9.12
N LYS A 31 13.84 -23.87 -8.54
CA LYS A 31 12.43 -24.19 -8.82
C LYS A 31 11.47 -23.09 -8.35
N GLN A 32 11.74 -22.46 -7.19
CA GLN A 32 10.92 -21.38 -6.65
C GLN A 32 11.10 -20.07 -7.43
N LYS A 33 12.32 -19.76 -7.87
CA LYS A 33 12.62 -18.59 -8.70
C LYS A 33 11.86 -18.64 -10.03
N LYS A 34 11.78 -19.82 -10.67
CA LYS A 34 11.02 -20.06 -11.90
C LYS A 34 9.50 -19.79 -11.79
N LEU A 35 8.96 -19.65 -10.58
CA LEU A 35 7.55 -19.26 -10.40
C LEU A 35 7.30 -17.77 -10.64
N LEU A 36 8.37 -16.97 -10.67
CA LEU A 36 8.30 -15.53 -10.84
C LEU A 36 8.73 -15.19 -12.26
N SER A 37 7.97 -14.31 -12.91
CA SER A 37 8.47 -13.65 -14.10
C SER A 37 9.63 -12.72 -13.73
N ASP A 38 10.47 -12.44 -14.72
CA ASP A 38 11.42 -11.35 -14.63
C ASP A 38 10.69 -10.02 -14.45
N TRP A 39 11.41 -9.05 -13.91
CA TRP A 39 10.87 -7.71 -13.79
C TRP A 39 10.76 -7.07 -15.18
N PRO A 40 9.73 -6.25 -15.43
CA PRO A 40 9.60 -5.56 -16.70
C PRO A 40 10.68 -4.48 -16.91
N PHE A 41 11.42 -4.13 -15.86
CA PHE A 41 12.55 -3.19 -15.85
C PHE A 41 13.61 -3.71 -14.87
N GLU A 42 14.82 -3.17 -14.95
CA GLU A 42 15.90 -3.54 -14.03
C GLU A 42 15.52 -3.24 -12.57
N ILE A 43 15.84 -4.17 -11.68
CA ILE A 43 15.56 -4.00 -10.25
C ILE A 43 16.47 -2.89 -9.72
N PRO A 44 15.93 -1.82 -9.11
CA PRO A 44 16.76 -0.79 -8.51
C PRO A 44 17.72 -1.38 -7.47
N GLU A 45 18.98 -0.94 -7.47
CA GLU A 45 20.01 -1.43 -6.54
C GLU A 45 19.60 -1.22 -5.07
N ASP A 46 18.87 -0.14 -4.79
CA ASP A 46 18.37 0.25 -3.48
C ASP A 46 16.99 -0.35 -3.15
N TYR A 47 16.43 -1.23 -3.99
CA TYR A 47 15.10 -1.79 -3.76
C TYR A 47 14.96 -2.49 -2.41
N LEU A 48 16.02 -3.19 -1.98
CA LEU A 48 16.07 -3.85 -0.67
C LEU A 48 16.10 -2.86 0.51
N LEU A 49 16.73 -1.69 0.32
CA LEU A 49 16.69 -0.61 1.30
C LEU A 49 15.27 -0.05 1.36
N PHE A 50 14.74 0.35 0.21
CA PHE A 50 13.39 0.88 0.06
C PHE A 50 12.35 -0.03 0.73
N VAL A 51 12.31 -1.34 0.43
CA VAL A 51 11.29 -2.25 0.99
C VAL A 51 11.37 -2.41 2.53
N ASN A 52 12.55 -2.18 3.12
CA ASN A 52 12.77 -2.28 4.55
C ASN A 52 12.58 -0.94 5.29
N GLU A 53 12.49 0.18 4.58
CA GLU A 53 12.24 1.49 5.18
C GLU A 53 10.84 1.56 5.82
N PRO A 54 10.74 2.17 7.02
CA PRO A 54 9.47 2.41 7.66
C PRO A 54 8.62 3.37 6.80
N LEU A 55 7.35 3.03 6.63
CA LEU A 55 6.37 3.95 6.05
C LEU A 55 5.91 4.94 7.13
N GLU A 56 5.76 6.21 6.75
CA GLU A 56 5.22 7.26 7.61
C GLU A 56 3.82 6.90 8.11
N LYS A 57 3.54 7.23 9.38
CA LYS A 57 2.26 6.86 10.01
C LYS A 57 1.09 7.58 9.35
N GLU A 58 1.32 8.83 8.96
CA GLU A 58 0.40 9.74 8.29
C GLU A 58 -0.02 9.15 6.94
N MET A 59 0.95 8.69 6.14
CA MET A 59 0.70 8.03 4.85
C MET A 59 -0.11 6.74 5.03
N ILE A 60 0.22 5.92 6.04
CA ILE A 60 -0.54 4.70 6.34
C ILE A 60 -2.00 5.02 6.70
N GLU A 61 -2.20 6.05 7.51
CA GLU A 61 -3.54 6.47 7.92
C GLU A 61 -4.33 7.04 6.74
N GLU A 62 -3.69 7.79 5.85
CA GLU A 62 -4.32 8.29 4.63
C GLU A 62 -4.78 7.15 3.71
N ILE A 63 -3.94 6.12 3.52
CA ILE A 63 -4.29 4.91 2.77
C ILE A 63 -5.48 4.21 3.44
N ARG A 64 -5.45 4.02 4.77
CA ARG A 64 -6.53 3.36 5.51
C ARG A 64 -7.85 4.11 5.39
N GLN A 65 -7.83 5.43 5.51
CA GLN A 65 -9.01 6.26 5.33
C GLN A 65 -9.56 6.14 3.92
N SER A 66 -8.67 6.16 2.92
CA SER A 66 -9.04 6.01 1.51
C SER A 66 -9.71 4.66 1.25
N THR A 67 -9.15 3.57 1.75
CA THR A 67 -9.79 2.24 1.68
C THR A 67 -11.11 2.17 2.46
N LYS A 68 -11.17 2.70 3.68
CA LYS A 68 -12.35 2.59 4.56
C LYS A 68 -13.54 3.40 4.07
N ARG A 69 -13.28 4.55 3.45
CA ARG A 69 -14.32 5.49 2.96
C ARG A 69 -14.56 5.38 1.46
N GLU A 70 -13.82 4.51 0.77
CA GLU A 70 -13.80 4.41 -0.69
C GLU A 70 -13.49 5.77 -1.35
N ARG A 71 -12.77 6.65 -0.65
CA ARG A 71 -12.39 7.97 -1.19
C ARG A 71 -11.11 7.84 -2.02
N PRO A 72 -10.93 8.70 -3.04
CA PRO A 72 -9.67 8.75 -3.80
C PRO A 72 -8.46 9.02 -2.89
N LEU A 73 -7.34 8.33 -3.16
CA LEU A 73 -6.05 8.53 -2.49
C LEU A 73 -5.20 9.51 -3.32
N GLY A 74 -4.69 10.57 -2.69
CA GLY A 74 -3.86 11.57 -3.36
C GLY A 74 -3.84 12.88 -2.60
N ASN A 75 -3.15 13.89 -3.12
CA ASN A 75 -3.14 15.21 -2.51
C ASN A 75 -4.55 15.83 -2.44
N GLN A 76 -4.75 16.78 -1.54
CA GLN A 76 -6.08 17.34 -1.26
C GLN A 76 -6.77 17.90 -2.50
N LYS A 77 -6.07 18.73 -3.29
CA LYS A 77 -6.63 19.35 -4.49
C LYS A 77 -7.11 18.29 -5.50
N TRP A 78 -6.26 17.30 -5.78
CA TRP A 78 -6.58 16.23 -6.69
C TRP A 78 -7.76 15.38 -6.18
N ARG A 79 -7.83 15.11 -4.87
CA ARG A 79 -8.98 14.39 -4.28
C ARG A 79 -10.27 15.17 -4.46
N GLU A 80 -10.28 16.47 -4.17
CA GLU A 80 -11.45 17.33 -4.35
C GLU A 80 -11.91 17.36 -5.81
N ASP A 81 -10.96 17.48 -6.74
CA ASP A 81 -11.24 17.44 -8.18
C ASP A 81 -11.86 16.09 -8.61
N MET A 82 -11.31 14.97 -8.14
CA MET A 82 -11.84 13.64 -8.45
C MET A 82 -13.19 13.37 -7.80
N ILE A 83 -13.38 13.81 -6.56
CA ILE A 83 -14.65 13.67 -5.85
C ILE A 83 -15.76 14.39 -6.61
N LYS A 84 -15.52 15.64 -7.03
CA LYS A 84 -16.47 16.42 -7.81
C LYS A 84 -16.68 15.82 -9.21
N LYS A 85 -15.61 15.38 -9.87
CA LYS A 85 -15.67 14.81 -11.23
C LYS A 85 -16.54 13.54 -11.29
N TYR A 86 -16.49 12.71 -10.25
CA TYR A 86 -17.16 11.41 -10.23
C TYR A 86 -18.38 11.35 -9.29
N GLY A 87 -18.82 12.48 -8.71
CA GLY A 87 -19.96 12.52 -7.81
C GLY A 87 -19.79 11.68 -6.53
N LEU A 88 -18.57 11.67 -5.98
CA LEU A 88 -18.18 10.86 -4.81
C LEU A 88 -18.33 11.63 -3.50
N GLU A 89 -19.15 12.68 -3.42
CA GLU A 89 -19.24 13.52 -2.21
C GLU A 89 -19.71 12.72 -0.98
N TYR A 90 -20.37 11.58 -1.20
CA TYR A 90 -20.74 10.65 -0.14
C TYR A 90 -19.53 10.06 0.61
N THR A 91 -18.36 9.94 -0.03
CA THR A 91 -17.14 9.40 0.60
C THR A 91 -16.60 10.34 1.67
N GLU A 92 -16.92 11.65 1.60
CA GLU A 92 -16.52 12.67 2.58
C GLU A 92 -17.56 12.92 3.67
N ARG A 93 -18.81 12.49 3.49
CA ARG A 93 -19.87 12.61 4.50
C ARG A 93 -19.74 11.56 5.61
N ASN A 94 -20.12 11.91 6.83
CA ASN A 94 -20.19 10.96 7.94
C ASN A 94 -21.20 9.85 7.63
N LYS A 95 -20.90 8.62 8.06
CA LYS A 95 -21.83 7.49 7.91
C LYS A 95 -23.12 7.75 8.69
N GLY A 96 -24.26 7.46 8.07
CA GLY A 96 -25.58 7.52 8.69
C GLY A 96 -26.39 8.77 8.30
N ARG A 97 -27.56 8.91 8.94
CA ARG A 97 -28.47 10.03 8.69
C ARG A 97 -27.77 11.35 9.03
N PRO A 98 -27.84 12.39 8.17
CA PRO A 98 -27.39 13.72 8.53
C PRO A 98 -27.99 14.16 9.87
N ARG A 99 -27.17 14.77 10.74
CA ARG A 99 -27.65 15.32 12.00
C ARG A 99 -28.76 16.33 11.67
N LYS A 100 -29.87 16.28 12.40
CA LYS A 100 -30.85 17.37 12.37
C LYS A 100 -30.08 18.63 12.76
N SER A 101 -30.19 19.68 11.95
CA SER A 101 -29.72 21.01 12.32
C SER A 101 -30.33 21.36 13.68
N SER A 102 -29.48 21.66 14.66
CA SER A 102 -29.91 22.36 15.87
C SER A 102 -30.29 23.79 15.53
#